data_AF-A0A971ECL0-F1
#
_entry.id   AF-A0A971ECL0-F1
#
_cell.length_a   1.000
_cell.length_b   1.000
_cell.length_c   1.000
_cell.angle_alpha   90.00
_cell.angle_beta   90.00
_cell.angle_gamma   90.00
#
_symmetry.space_group_name_H-M   'P 1'
#
loop_
_entity.id
_entity.type
_entity.pdbx_description
1 polymer ?
#
loop_
_entity_poly.entity_id
_entity_poly.type
_entity_poly.pdbx_seq_one_letter_code
_entity_poly.pdbx_strand_id
1 'polypeptide(L)'
;MDRTVPAGVPKILYVLIIVILAAMYYYAAMDVSEPEKVVEDFYSAYFNRDYETMAENLSVFWSVQFLPQYTSQSPAELLNNRDQIVKEISQVIAEQEEENILEDNYSIEVNPEYTRKGTNSAVVVYSVKQDGNKLGMELALLINEAGQFRIFSVNPVDTELLSRITEDDIQELEESFTELLGTE
;
A
#
# COMPACT_ATOMS: atom_id res chain seq x y z
N MET A 1 9.66 0.34 -65.47
CA MET A 1 10.37 0.39 -64.17
C MET A 1 9.32 0.70 -63.12
N ASP A 2 9.00 -0.30 -62.30
CA ASP A 2 8.04 -0.22 -61.20
C ASP A 2 8.40 0.91 -60.23
N ARG A 3 7.40 1.71 -59.86
CA ARG A 3 7.53 2.73 -58.81
C ARG A 3 7.11 2.11 -57.49
N THR A 4 8.07 1.81 -56.62
CA THR A 4 7.78 1.44 -55.24
C THR A 4 7.28 2.69 -54.50
N VAL A 5 6.02 2.64 -54.09
CA VAL A 5 5.40 3.68 -53.24
C VAL A 5 6.18 3.69 -51.90
N PRO A 6 6.59 4.87 -51.38
CA PRO A 6 7.22 4.92 -50.07
C PRO A 6 6.23 4.38 -49.04
N ALA A 7 6.63 3.34 -48.31
CA ALA A 7 5.82 2.73 -47.26
C ALA A 7 5.63 3.75 -46.13
N GLY A 8 4.54 4.51 -46.19
CA GLY A 8 4.09 5.34 -45.08
C GLY A 8 3.75 4.46 -43.88
N VAL A 9 4.00 4.95 -42.67
CA VAL A 9 3.68 4.24 -41.42
C VAL A 9 2.22 3.79 -41.47
N PRO A 10 1.93 2.49 -41.30
CA PRO A 10 0.57 1.97 -41.36
C PRO A 10 -0.33 2.69 -40.34
N LYS A 11 -1.47 3.23 -40.78
CA LYS A 11 -2.41 3.94 -39.90
C LYS A 11 -2.91 3.07 -38.72
N ILE A 12 -2.88 1.74 -38.88
CA ILE A 12 -3.20 0.75 -37.84
C ILE A 12 -2.25 0.87 -36.62
N LEU A 13 -1.01 1.34 -36.83
CA LEU A 13 0.01 1.43 -35.79
C LEU A 13 -0.36 2.49 -34.73
N TYR A 14 -1.01 3.57 -35.14
CA TYR A 14 -1.53 4.58 -34.19
C TYR A 14 -2.66 4.03 -33.32
N VAL A 15 -3.56 3.23 -33.90
CA VAL A 15 -4.63 2.55 -33.15
C VAL A 15 -4.02 1.57 -32.15
N LEU A 16 -3.00 0.81 -32.58
CA LEU A 16 -2.31 -0.16 -31.75
C LEU A 16 -1.55 0.49 -30.58
N ILE A 17 -0.91 1.64 -30.80
CA ILE A 17 -0.28 2.43 -29.73
C ILE A 17 -1.34 2.90 -28.72
N ILE A 18 -2.48 3.42 -29.16
CA ILE A 18 -3.56 3.86 -28.27
C ILE A 18 -4.09 2.68 -27.44
N VAL A 19 -4.26 1.51 -28.05
CA VAL A 19 -4.71 0.30 -27.35
C VAL A 19 -3.68 -0.16 -26.32
N ILE A 20 -2.38 -0.17 -26.66
CA ILE A 20 -1.32 -0.53 -25.72
C ILE A 20 -1.26 0.47 -24.56
N LEU A 21 -1.31 1.78 -24.83
CA LEU A 21 -1.31 2.80 -23.78
C LEU A 21 -2.56 2.71 -22.89
N ALA A 22 -3.73 2.44 -23.47
CA ALA A 22 -4.95 2.21 -22.71
C ALA A 22 -4.86 0.94 -21.85
N ALA A 23 -4.28 -0.14 -22.37
CA ALA A 23 -4.04 -1.37 -21.63
C ALA A 23 -3.02 -1.17 -20.49
N MET A 24 -1.93 -0.43 -20.75
CA MET A 24 -0.94 -0.06 -19.74
C MET A 24 -1.54 0.85 -18.67
N TYR A 25 -2.35 1.84 -19.06
CA TYR A 25 -3.06 2.71 -18.13
C TYR A 25 -4.06 1.92 -17.29
N TYR A 26 -4.84 1.03 -17.92
CA TYR A 26 -5.79 0.18 -17.21
C TYR A 26 -5.08 -0.78 -16.24
N TYR A 27 -3.98 -1.40 -16.67
CA TYR A 27 -3.16 -2.24 -15.83
C TYR A 27 -2.56 -1.46 -14.65
N ALA A 28 -1.94 -0.32 -14.91
CA ALA A 28 -1.40 0.55 -13.87
C ALA A 28 -2.50 1.03 -12.90
N ALA A 29 -3.68 1.40 -13.40
CA ALA A 29 -4.81 1.81 -12.57
C ALA A 29 -5.37 0.69 -11.69
N MET A 30 -5.25 -0.58 -12.10
CA MET A 30 -5.58 -1.72 -11.22
C MET A 30 -4.47 -2.02 -10.20
N ASP A 31 -3.20 -1.81 -10.60
CA ASP A 31 -2.00 -2.05 -9.80
C ASP A 31 -1.85 -1.06 -8.62
N VAL A 32 -2.33 0.20 -8.73
CA VAL A 32 -2.27 1.19 -7.61
C VAL A 32 -3.20 0.87 -6.42
N SER A 33 -3.90 -0.27 -6.43
CA SER A 33 -4.88 -0.63 -5.40
C SER A 33 -4.76 -2.08 -4.90
N GLU A 34 -3.67 -2.77 -5.24
CA GLU A 34 -3.40 -4.09 -4.69
C GLU A 34 -2.81 -3.95 -3.28
N PRO A 35 -3.50 -4.47 -2.25
CA PRO A 35 -3.04 -4.35 -0.86
C PRO A 35 -1.61 -4.87 -0.65
N GLU A 36 -1.23 -5.89 -1.40
CA GLU A 36 0.10 -6.51 -1.35
C GLU A 36 1.20 -5.53 -1.78
N LYS A 37 0.96 -4.80 -2.87
CA LYS A 37 1.89 -3.79 -3.38
C LYS A 37 2.12 -2.66 -2.39
N VAL A 38 1.08 -2.23 -1.66
CA VAL A 38 1.22 -1.21 -0.61
C VAL A 38 2.21 -1.64 0.47
N VAL A 39 2.19 -2.92 0.84
CA VAL A 39 3.14 -3.48 1.82
C VAL A 39 4.54 -3.58 1.23
N GLU A 40 4.68 -4.01 -0.03
CA GLU A 40 5.96 -4.04 -0.74
C GLU A 40 6.59 -2.65 -0.88
N ASP A 41 5.81 -1.67 -1.31
CA ASP A 41 6.24 -0.28 -1.48
C ASP A 41 6.63 0.33 -0.13
N PHE A 42 5.86 0.06 0.93
CA PHE A 42 6.19 0.50 2.29
C PHE A 42 7.56 -0.01 2.76
N TYR A 43 7.80 -1.33 2.67
CA TYR A 43 9.07 -1.91 3.13
C TYR A 43 10.24 -1.58 2.21
N SER A 44 10.01 -1.54 0.89
CA SER A 44 11.01 -1.07 -0.07
C SER A 44 11.43 0.36 0.27
N ALA A 45 10.47 1.24 0.55
CA ALA A 45 10.74 2.62 0.97
C ALA A 45 11.49 2.67 2.30
N TYR A 46 11.07 1.89 3.31
CA TYR A 46 11.76 1.80 4.60
C TYR A 46 13.23 1.36 4.45
N PHE A 47 13.50 0.29 3.71
CA PHE A 47 14.86 -0.22 3.49
C PHE A 47 15.72 0.75 2.69
N ASN A 48 15.12 1.54 1.79
CA ASN A 48 15.81 2.58 1.03
C ASN A 48 15.89 3.94 1.75
N ARG A 49 15.38 4.04 2.99
CA ARG A 49 15.26 5.29 3.76
C ARG A 49 14.47 6.39 3.04
N ASP A 50 13.55 5.98 2.18
CA ASP A 50 12.59 6.87 1.53
C ASP A 50 11.36 7.03 2.44
N TYR A 51 11.51 7.86 3.47
CA TYR A 51 10.47 8.06 4.47
C TYR A 51 9.25 8.83 3.94
N GLU A 52 9.39 9.52 2.80
CA GLU A 52 8.26 10.16 2.11
C GLU A 52 7.36 9.10 1.50
N THR A 53 7.92 8.19 0.68
CA THR A 53 7.15 7.07 0.11
C THR A 53 6.63 6.12 1.18
N MET A 54 7.38 5.91 2.27
CA MET A 54 6.92 5.12 3.41
C MET A 54 5.67 5.75 4.06
N ALA A 55 5.71 7.05 4.33
CA ALA A 55 4.58 7.80 4.90
C ALA A 55 3.37 7.83 3.97
N GLU A 56 3.59 7.90 2.66
CA GLU A 56 2.50 7.81 1.68
C GLU A 56 1.74 6.49 1.76
N ASN A 57 2.39 5.39 2.15
CA ASN A 57 1.75 4.08 2.29
C ASN A 57 1.06 3.88 3.66
N LEU A 58 1.23 4.81 4.60
CA LEU A 58 0.60 4.77 5.92
C LEU A 58 -0.76 5.47 5.94
N SER A 59 -1.64 4.94 6.79
CA SER A 59 -2.94 5.52 7.08
C SER A 59 -2.79 6.83 7.85
N VAL A 60 -3.63 7.83 7.55
CA VAL A 60 -3.68 9.05 8.37
C VAL A 60 -4.12 8.74 9.80
N PHE A 61 -5.02 7.76 9.98
CA PHE A 61 -5.54 7.35 11.29
C PHE A 61 -4.47 6.71 12.18
N TRP A 62 -3.49 6.05 11.58
CA TRP A 62 -2.30 5.58 12.29
C TRP A 62 -1.35 6.74 12.59
N SER A 63 -1.07 7.56 11.57
CA SER A 63 -0.08 8.64 11.64
C SER A 63 -0.39 9.68 12.73
N VAL A 64 -1.66 10.00 12.94
CA VAL A 64 -2.08 11.03 13.91
C VAL A 64 -1.77 10.66 15.37
N GLN A 65 -1.47 9.38 15.66
CA GLN A 65 -1.00 8.95 16.98
C GLN A 65 0.34 9.61 17.35
N PHE A 66 1.13 10.02 16.36
CA PHE A 66 2.41 10.70 16.52
C PHE A 66 2.32 12.22 16.28
N LEU A 67 1.16 12.72 15.83
CA LEU A 67 0.95 14.11 15.48
C LEU A 67 -0.17 14.72 16.35
N PRO A 68 0.14 15.10 17.61
CA PRO A 68 -0.86 15.51 18.59
C PRO A 68 -1.76 16.67 18.15
N GLN A 69 -1.29 17.52 17.23
CA GLN A 69 -2.03 18.63 16.63
C GLN A 69 -3.27 18.21 15.83
N TYR A 70 -3.37 16.94 15.41
CA TYR A 70 -4.52 16.41 14.67
C TYR A 70 -5.52 15.65 15.55
N THR A 71 -5.24 15.45 16.84
CA THR A 71 -6.04 14.58 17.73
C THR A 71 -7.50 15.01 17.92
N SER A 72 -7.82 16.29 17.70
CA SER A 72 -9.17 16.82 17.79
C SER A 72 -9.93 16.84 16.46
N GLN A 73 -9.29 16.45 15.36
CA GLN A 73 -9.92 16.44 14.04
C GLN A 73 -10.81 15.21 13.86
N SER A 74 -11.93 15.40 13.18
CA SER A 74 -12.81 14.32 12.74
C SER A 74 -12.14 13.48 11.63
N PRO A 75 -12.60 12.23 11.39
CA PRO A 75 -12.05 11.41 10.31
C PRO A 75 -12.04 12.08 8.92
N ALA A 76 -13.11 12.79 8.58
CA ALA A 76 -13.19 13.52 7.31
C ALA A 76 -12.15 14.66 7.22
N GLU A 77 -11.89 15.37 8.33
CA GLU A 77 -10.86 16.41 8.38
C GLU A 77 -9.45 15.81 8.25
N LEU A 78 -9.20 14.65 8.85
CA LEU A 78 -7.92 13.93 8.71
C LEU A 78 -7.66 13.54 7.25
N LEU A 79 -8.67 12.96 6.59
CA LEU A 79 -8.56 12.60 5.17
C LEU A 79 -8.34 13.82 4.28
N ASN A 80 -9.03 14.94 4.55
CA ASN A 80 -8.85 16.19 3.82
C ASN A 80 -7.46 16.82 4.04
N ASN A 81 -6.84 16.57 5.19
CA ASN A 81 -5.51 17.06 5.54
C ASN A 81 -4.40 16.04 5.25
N ARG A 82 -4.69 14.96 4.50
CA ARG A 82 -3.75 13.85 4.27
C ARG A 82 -2.37 14.32 3.81
N ASP A 83 -2.28 15.19 2.80
CA ASP A 83 -1.01 15.65 2.26
C ASP A 83 -0.12 16.30 3.33
N GLN A 84 -0.74 17.06 4.25
CA GLN A 84 -0.01 17.68 5.35
C GLN A 84 0.40 16.65 6.40
N ILE A 85 -0.50 15.72 6.75
CA ILE A 85 -0.21 14.64 7.72
C ILE A 85 0.93 13.76 7.22
N VAL A 86 0.91 13.35 5.94
CA VAL A 86 1.96 12.53 5.30
C VAL A 86 3.31 13.24 5.34
N LYS A 87 3.33 14.54 5.05
CA LYS A 87 4.56 15.33 5.12
C LYS A 87 5.10 15.46 6.55
N GLU A 88 4.24 15.62 7.54
CA GLU A 88 4.67 15.79 8.93
C GLU A 88 5.10 14.44 9.54
N ILE A 89 4.39 13.35 9.25
CA ILE A 89 4.78 12.02 9.75
C ILE A 89 6.07 11.53 9.11
N SER A 90 6.35 11.84 7.84
CA SER A 90 7.62 11.45 7.21
C SER A 90 8.83 12.09 7.90
N GLN A 91 8.69 13.34 8.38
CA GLN A 91 9.71 14.01 9.18
C GLN A 91 9.90 13.33 10.53
N VAL A 92 8.80 13.03 11.23
CA VAL A 92 8.85 12.32 12.52
C VAL A 92 9.52 10.95 12.37
N ILE A 93 9.19 10.19 11.32
CA ILE A 93 9.82 8.90 11.02
C ILE A 93 11.31 9.10 10.73
N ALA A 94 11.67 10.06 9.88
CA ALA A 94 13.07 10.33 9.55
C ALA A 94 13.91 10.69 10.78
N GLU A 95 13.36 11.47 11.71
CA GLU A 95 14.01 11.80 12.99
C GLU A 95 14.16 10.58 13.90
N GLN A 96 13.15 9.71 13.98
CA GLN A 96 13.21 8.49 14.79
C GLN A 96 14.19 7.45 14.23
N GLU A 97 14.34 7.40 12.91
CA GLU A 97 15.17 6.43 12.20
C GLU A 97 16.60 6.95 11.89
N GLU A 98 16.94 8.17 12.33
CA GLU A 98 18.24 8.81 12.07
C GLU A 98 19.41 7.97 12.62
N GLU A 99 19.24 7.43 13.82
CA GLU A 99 20.25 6.60 14.50
C GLU A 99 20.05 5.10 14.27
N ASN A 100 18.99 4.69 13.57
CA ASN A 100 18.72 3.27 13.35
C ASN A 100 19.68 2.71 12.30
N ILE A 101 20.43 1.68 12.67
CA ILE A 101 21.33 0.95 11.77
C ILE A 101 20.56 -0.23 11.20
N LEU A 102 20.05 -0.07 9.99
CA LEU A 102 19.51 -1.19 9.22
C LEU A 102 20.67 -2.10 8.78
N GLU A 103 20.62 -3.35 9.20
CA GLU A 103 21.50 -4.39 8.67
C GLU A 103 21.18 -4.63 7.18
N ASP A 104 22.18 -5.05 6.40
CA ASP A 104 21.99 -5.28 4.98
C ASP A 104 21.09 -6.51 4.73
N ASN A 105 20.46 -6.57 3.55
CA ASN A 105 19.72 -7.72 3.01
C ASN A 105 18.40 -8.09 3.69
N TYR A 106 17.70 -7.12 4.29
CA TYR A 106 16.29 -7.30 4.60
C TYR A 106 15.44 -7.37 3.32
N SER A 107 14.41 -8.20 3.36
CA SER A 107 13.39 -8.28 2.32
C SER A 107 12.08 -8.78 2.93
N ILE A 108 10.98 -8.54 2.23
CA ILE A 108 9.70 -9.16 2.55
C ILE A 108 9.31 -10.16 1.47
N GLU A 109 8.48 -11.13 1.85
CA GLU A 109 7.80 -12.02 0.93
C GLU A 109 6.32 -12.07 1.30
N VAL A 110 5.47 -11.51 0.44
CA VAL A 110 4.02 -11.58 0.61
C VAL A 110 3.56 -13.03 0.46
N ASN A 111 2.55 -13.43 1.24
CA ASN A 111 1.90 -14.73 1.18
C ASN A 111 0.44 -14.54 0.69
N PRO A 112 0.19 -14.50 -0.63
CA PRO A 112 -1.11 -14.13 -1.19
C PRO A 112 -2.27 -15.05 -0.78
N GLU A 113 -1.96 -16.29 -0.39
CA GLU A 113 -2.96 -17.27 0.07
C GLU A 113 -3.72 -16.81 1.32
N TYR A 114 -3.11 -15.96 2.14
CA TYR A 114 -3.71 -15.37 3.33
C TYR A 114 -4.24 -13.96 3.10
N THR A 115 -4.00 -13.36 1.93
CA THR A 115 -4.52 -12.04 1.61
C THR A 115 -6.04 -12.10 1.50
N ARG A 116 -6.71 -11.14 2.14
CA ARG A 116 -8.17 -10.93 2.06
C ARG A 116 -8.42 -9.46 1.74
N LYS A 117 -9.35 -9.19 0.83
CA LYS A 117 -9.66 -7.84 0.36
C LYS A 117 -11.17 -7.62 0.39
N GLY A 118 -11.60 -6.65 1.19
CA GLY A 118 -12.93 -6.05 1.20
C GLY A 118 -12.99 -4.78 0.35
N THR A 119 -14.02 -3.98 0.55
CA THR A 119 -14.17 -2.68 -0.14
C THR A 119 -13.33 -1.63 0.57
N ASN A 120 -13.45 -1.56 1.90
CA ASN A 120 -12.82 -0.59 2.77
C ASN A 120 -11.65 -1.15 3.58
N SER A 121 -11.51 -2.47 3.63
CA SER A 121 -10.48 -3.17 4.38
C SER A 121 -9.69 -4.16 3.53
N ALA A 122 -8.45 -4.43 3.92
CA ALA A 122 -7.69 -5.57 3.44
C ALA A 122 -6.74 -6.08 4.53
N VAL A 123 -6.44 -7.38 4.44
CA VAL A 123 -5.47 -8.07 5.29
C VAL A 123 -4.42 -8.65 4.38
N VAL A 124 -3.16 -8.35 4.65
CA VAL A 124 -2.00 -8.85 3.89
C VAL A 124 -1.04 -9.50 4.86
N VAL A 125 -0.61 -10.72 4.55
CA VAL A 125 0.34 -11.47 5.37
C VAL A 125 1.64 -11.61 4.61
N TYR A 126 2.75 -11.35 5.28
CA TYR A 126 4.07 -11.42 4.67
C TYR A 126 5.09 -11.96 5.67
N SER A 127 6.17 -12.54 5.14
CA SER A 127 7.32 -12.97 5.90
C SER A 127 8.42 -11.90 5.82
N VAL A 128 9.01 -11.53 6.95
CA VAL A 128 10.23 -10.73 6.97
C VAL A 128 11.43 -11.67 6.87
N LYS A 129 12.35 -11.38 5.96
CA LYS A 129 13.56 -12.17 5.71
C LYS A 129 14.82 -11.33 5.90
N GLN A 130 15.87 -11.96 6.39
CA GLN A 130 17.23 -11.43 6.43
C GLN A 130 18.19 -12.46 5.86
N ASP A 131 19.01 -12.06 4.88
CA ASP A 131 19.91 -12.97 4.16
C ASP A 131 19.18 -14.21 3.59
N GLY A 132 17.91 -14.02 3.20
CA GLY A 132 17.02 -15.09 2.71
C GLY A 132 16.42 -16.00 3.80
N ASN A 133 16.83 -15.86 5.06
CA ASN A 133 16.26 -16.60 6.18
C ASN A 133 15.03 -15.87 6.73
N LYS A 134 13.94 -16.60 6.93
CA LYS A 134 12.71 -16.07 7.53
C LYS A 134 12.94 -15.75 9.00
N LEU A 135 12.76 -14.48 9.37
CA LEU A 135 12.83 -14.00 10.75
C LEU A 135 11.49 -14.11 11.46
N GLY A 136 10.40 -13.84 10.74
CA GLY A 136 9.04 -13.85 11.29
C GLY A 136 7.99 -13.69 10.21
N MET A 137 6.72 -13.69 10.63
CA MET A 137 5.61 -13.28 9.79
C MET A 137 4.88 -12.12 10.46
N GLU A 138 4.34 -11.27 9.61
CA GLU A 138 3.53 -10.14 10.02
C GLU A 138 2.27 -10.09 9.18
N LEU A 139 1.26 -9.46 9.77
CA LEU A 139 -0.02 -9.21 9.18
C LEU A 139 -0.24 -7.70 9.19
N ALA A 140 -0.39 -7.13 7.99
CA ALA A 140 -0.81 -5.75 7.80
C ALA A 140 -2.33 -5.70 7.66
N LEU A 141 -2.95 -4.83 8.45
CA LEU A 141 -4.32 -4.36 8.23
C LEU A 141 -4.26 -3.09 7.40
N LEU A 142 -5.00 -3.05 6.30
CA LEU A 142 -5.05 -1.91 5.40
C LEU A 142 -6.46 -1.35 5.33
N ILE A 143 -6.56 -0.02 5.33
CA ILE A 143 -7.81 0.73 5.16
C ILE A 143 -7.82 1.43 3.81
N ASN A 144 -8.96 1.44 3.13
CA ASN A 144 -9.14 2.11 1.85
C ASN A 144 -9.48 3.59 2.05
N GLU A 145 -8.45 4.44 2.06
CA GLU A 145 -8.61 5.89 2.15
C GLU A 145 -8.84 6.47 0.75
N ALA A 146 -10.08 6.91 0.48
CA ALA A 146 -10.45 7.57 -0.77
C ALA A 146 -10.09 6.79 -2.06
N GLY A 147 -10.18 5.46 -2.03
CA GLY A 147 -9.89 4.58 -3.17
C GLY A 147 -8.47 4.01 -3.20
N GLN A 148 -7.64 4.30 -2.19
CA GLN A 148 -6.29 3.77 -2.04
C GLN A 148 -6.11 3.06 -0.70
N PHE A 149 -5.63 1.81 -0.73
CA PHE A 149 -5.28 1.09 0.49
C PHE A 149 -4.05 1.72 1.15
N ARG A 150 -4.11 1.86 2.48
CA ARG A 150 -3.05 2.37 3.34
C ARG A 150 -2.90 1.49 4.55
N ILE A 151 -1.68 1.28 5.01
CA ILE A 151 -1.38 0.45 6.19
C ILE A 151 -1.93 1.16 7.42
N PHE A 152 -2.92 0.54 8.06
CA PHE A 152 -3.53 1.00 9.30
C PHE A 152 -2.79 0.43 10.51
N SER A 153 -2.37 -0.83 10.45
CA SER A 153 -1.53 -1.44 11.48
C SER A 153 -0.75 -2.63 10.95
N VAL A 154 0.33 -2.97 11.64
CA VAL A 154 1.14 -4.17 11.39
C VAL A 154 1.26 -4.92 12.71
N ASN A 155 1.00 -6.23 12.68
CA ASN A 155 1.05 -7.08 13.87
C ASN A 155 1.85 -8.36 13.57
N PRO A 156 2.71 -8.82 14.50
CA PRO A 156 3.36 -10.11 14.37
C PRO A 156 2.32 -11.23 14.43
N VAL A 157 2.50 -12.26 13.60
CA VAL A 157 1.56 -13.38 13.50
C VAL A 157 2.29 -14.70 13.35
N ASP A 158 1.69 -15.79 13.84
CA ASP A 158 2.14 -17.15 13.57
C ASP A 158 1.15 -17.90 12.67
N THR A 159 1.57 -19.04 12.14
CA THR A 159 0.74 -19.84 11.23
C THR A 159 -0.52 -20.37 11.90
N GLU A 160 -0.53 -20.53 13.22
CA GLU A 160 -1.69 -21.03 13.96
C GLU A 160 -2.78 -19.96 14.04
N LEU A 161 -2.41 -18.71 14.32
CA LEU A 161 -3.30 -17.56 14.30
C LEU A 161 -3.87 -17.30 12.92
N LEU A 162 -3.08 -17.43 11.85
CA LEU A 162 -3.57 -17.26 10.47
C LEU A 162 -4.66 -18.26 10.10
N SER A 163 -4.57 -19.50 10.60
CA SER A 163 -5.59 -20.53 10.36
C SER A 163 -6.92 -20.26 11.09
N ARG A 164 -6.91 -19.32 12.05
CA ARG A 164 -8.07 -18.94 12.85
C ARG A 164 -8.75 -17.67 12.35
N ILE A 165 -8.14 -16.94 11.41
CA ILE A 165 -8.78 -15.77 10.78
C ILE A 165 -9.93 -16.30 9.92
N THR A 166 -11.14 -15.95 10.31
CA THR A 166 -12.39 -16.31 9.65
C THR A 166 -12.85 -15.19 8.73
N GLU A 167 -13.81 -15.51 7.86
CA GLU A 167 -14.47 -14.47 7.04
C GLU A 167 -15.22 -13.46 7.92
N ASP A 168 -15.76 -13.91 9.07
CA ASP A 168 -16.47 -13.05 10.03
C ASP A 168 -15.52 -11.97 10.61
N ASP A 169 -14.26 -12.32 10.90
CA ASP A 169 -13.25 -11.35 11.37
C ASP A 169 -12.97 -10.27 10.32
N ILE A 170 -12.97 -10.63 9.04
CA ILE A 170 -12.79 -9.69 7.93
C ILE A 170 -14.02 -8.79 7.78
N GLN A 171 -15.22 -9.34 7.98
CA GLN A 171 -16.45 -8.56 7.96
C GLN A 171 -16.50 -7.55 9.11
N GLU A 172 -16.12 -7.94 10.33
CA GLU A 172 -16.05 -7.02 11.47
C GLU A 172 -15.04 -5.88 11.22
N LEU A 173 -13.91 -6.18 10.58
CA LEU A 173 -12.93 -5.19 10.15
C LEU A 173 -13.52 -4.22 9.11
N GLU A 174 -14.24 -4.75 8.12
CA GLU A 174 -14.90 -3.96 7.08
C GLU A 174 -15.94 -3.01 7.67
N GLU A 175 -16.77 -3.48 8.60
CA GLU A 175 -17.78 -2.67 9.29
C GLU A 175 -17.10 -1.54 10.10
N SER A 176 -16.04 -1.88 10.84
CA SER A 176 -15.27 -0.92 11.63
C SER A 176 -14.64 0.18 10.77
N PHE A 177 -14.06 -0.18 9.62
CA PHE A 177 -13.46 0.80 8.71
C PHE A 177 -14.50 1.62 7.94
N THR A 178 -15.66 1.03 7.62
CA THR A 178 -16.78 1.75 7.02
C THR A 178 -17.31 2.83 7.97
N GLU A 179 -17.46 2.51 9.26
CA GLU A 179 -17.83 3.48 10.29
C GLU A 179 -16.77 4.58 10.44
N LEU A 180 -15.49 4.20 10.48
CA LEU A 180 -14.38 5.15 10.61
C LEU A 180 -14.29 6.13 9.42
N LEU A 181 -14.52 5.64 8.20
CA LEU A 181 -14.51 6.47 6.99
C LEU A 181 -15.78 7.33 6.85
N GLY A 182 -16.82 7.05 7.63
CA GLY A 182 -18.11 7.76 7.57
C GLY A 182 -18.84 7.54 6.24
N THR A 183 -18.60 6.40 5.59
CA THR A 183 -19.27 6.01 4.33
C THR A 183 -20.50 5.16 4.64
N GLU A 184 -21.64 5.81 4.93
CA GLU A 184 -22.97 5.15 4.91
C GLU A 184 -23.59 5.14 3.50
#